data_AF-A0A094PZY2-F1
#
_entry.id   AF-A0A094PZY2-F1
#
_cell.length_a   1.000
_cell.length_b   1.000
_cell.length_c   1.000
_cell.angle_alpha   90.00
_cell.angle_beta   90.00
_cell.angle_gamma   90.00
#
_symmetry.space_group_name_H-M   'P 1'
#
loop_
_entity.id
_entity.type
_entity.pdbx_description
1 polymer ?
#
loop_
_entity_poly.entity_id
_entity_poly.type
_entity_poly.pdbx_seq_one_letter_code
_entity_poly.pdbx_strand_id
1 'polypeptide(L)'
;PAITNRTVTDLEAIQKVNKEVEQLAKSLSAGKFEMEISILPESEWLTLDPELSFDSTPMTDNFGPIKKMIQKNDGKIDFEKYDSYVFVSTLGAPIPPVAQATYSTEVKTSKGQANKLVLMTQGWSSSSLYFHELGHSMFGLEDLYLFSENKAEWLPSELAPIMAWDLMASSQIEVLSNWNRLLMGWLSDSEVRCLTDQSQTTHYLSDFTKKGQPQLLLINLAPGVSLAAESRIWGETQRLLLYVIDTNISHGQGPLRSLNSLLKAGESKELFDWKFNVLETSKDGLLLEVGKGSGKAYVAPVIKPNNPGPRQPDSPIGLTGGEFTRSSATNAEIRWNPTNYQSYRVYVTATDDFQKVYFESDKVDSTANPLVVKMTGLVCGVDLRVMSMFFTEKQGQGQSRVEERILRSFKC
;
A
#
# COMPACT_ATOMS: atom_id res chain seq x y z
N PRO A 1 -25.32 -3.65 28.94
CA PRO A 1 -24.95 -4.55 30.06
C PRO A 1 -23.46 -4.39 30.40
N ALA A 2 -23.16 -3.87 31.60
CA ALA A 2 -21.80 -3.75 32.08
C ALA A 2 -21.20 -5.16 32.21
N ILE A 3 -20.19 -5.46 31.41
CA ILE A 3 -19.46 -6.73 31.49
C ILE A 3 -18.55 -6.65 32.72
N THR A 4 -19.02 -7.27 33.79
CA THR A 4 -18.31 -7.53 35.04
C THR A 4 -17.13 -8.50 34.83
N ASN A 5 -16.03 -8.23 35.52
CA ASN A 5 -14.79 -9.02 35.67
C ASN A 5 -13.86 -9.13 34.45
N ARG A 6 -13.31 -7.99 34.00
CA ARG A 6 -11.96 -8.02 33.40
C ARG A 6 -10.92 -8.12 34.51
N THR A 7 -10.21 -9.24 34.58
CA THR A 7 -9.03 -9.42 35.43
C THR A 7 -7.79 -8.71 34.88
N VAL A 8 -7.87 -8.17 33.65
CA VAL A 8 -6.78 -7.48 32.96
C VAL A 8 -7.27 -6.07 32.58
N THR A 9 -6.53 -5.06 33.00
CA THR A 9 -6.77 -3.65 32.64
C THR A 9 -6.43 -3.40 31.18
N ASP A 10 -6.98 -2.34 30.57
CA ASP A 10 -6.61 -1.98 29.19
C ASP A 10 -5.10 -1.67 29.07
N LEU A 11 -4.49 -1.12 30.12
CA LEU A 11 -3.06 -0.84 30.18
C LEU A 11 -2.23 -2.14 30.14
N GLU A 12 -2.60 -3.16 30.90
CA GLU A 12 -1.94 -4.47 30.85
C GLU A 12 -2.14 -5.16 29.48
N ALA A 13 -3.32 -5.02 28.89
CA ALA A 13 -3.61 -5.58 27.58
C ALA A 13 -2.79 -4.92 26.47
N ILE A 14 -2.66 -3.58 26.46
CA ILE A 14 -1.85 -2.87 25.46
C ILE A 14 -0.36 -3.15 25.65
N GLN A 15 0.13 -3.26 26.89
CA GLN A 15 1.51 -3.68 27.18
C GLN A 15 1.82 -5.08 26.68
N LYS A 16 0.86 -6.01 26.80
CA LYS A 16 1.00 -7.38 26.29
C LYS A 16 1.10 -7.38 24.77
N VAL A 17 0.14 -6.78 24.08
CA VAL A 17 0.12 -6.82 22.60
C VAL A 17 1.28 -6.04 21.99
N ASN A 18 1.74 -4.95 22.59
CA ASN A 18 2.94 -4.23 22.12
C ASN A 18 4.14 -5.18 22.03
N LYS A 19 4.38 -6.00 23.06
CA LYS A 19 5.45 -7.01 23.04
C LYS A 19 5.23 -8.09 21.98
N GLU A 20 3.99 -8.50 21.76
CA GLU A 20 3.64 -9.48 20.71
C GLU A 20 3.91 -8.90 19.32
N VAL A 21 3.60 -7.62 19.08
CA VAL A 21 3.87 -6.92 17.82
C VAL A 21 5.37 -6.74 17.58
N GLU A 22 6.15 -6.36 18.61
CA GLU A 22 7.62 -6.29 18.52
C GLU A 22 8.23 -7.65 18.13
N GLN A 23 7.75 -8.73 18.76
CA GLN A 23 8.17 -10.09 18.44
C GLN A 23 7.75 -10.51 17.03
N LEU A 24 6.53 -10.16 16.60
CA LEU A 24 6.02 -10.45 15.27
C LEU A 24 6.87 -9.74 14.20
N ALA A 25 7.14 -8.44 14.35
CA ALA A 25 7.97 -7.67 13.43
C ALA A 25 9.39 -8.27 13.32
N LYS A 26 9.98 -8.67 14.45
CA LYS A 26 11.28 -9.37 14.49
C LYS A 26 11.22 -10.72 13.79
N SER A 27 10.16 -11.49 13.99
CA SER A 27 9.96 -12.80 13.36
C SER A 27 9.82 -12.68 11.84
N LEU A 28 8.92 -11.82 11.35
CA LEU A 28 8.64 -11.61 9.93
C LEU A 28 9.86 -11.08 9.15
N SER A 29 10.72 -10.30 9.81
CA SER A 29 11.97 -9.79 9.24
C SER A 29 13.14 -10.77 9.34
N ALA A 30 12.94 -11.95 9.94
CA ALA A 30 14.01 -12.87 10.31
C ALA A 30 15.11 -12.20 11.18
N GLY A 31 14.72 -11.26 12.03
CA GLY A 31 15.60 -10.48 12.89
C GLY A 31 16.48 -9.50 12.12
N LYS A 32 16.00 -8.94 11.01
CA LYS A 32 16.63 -7.82 10.30
C LYS A 32 16.01 -6.47 10.66
N PHE A 33 14.81 -6.50 11.22
CA PHE A 33 14.09 -5.34 11.71
C PHE A 33 13.70 -5.57 13.16
N GLU A 34 13.91 -4.56 13.96
CA GLU A 34 13.46 -4.49 15.35
C GLU A 34 12.73 -3.17 15.52
N MET A 35 11.69 -3.17 16.35
CA MET A 35 10.96 -1.98 16.74
C MET A 35 10.76 -2.00 18.24
N GLU A 36 10.56 -0.82 18.81
CA GLU A 36 10.22 -0.62 20.22
C GLU A 36 8.93 0.18 20.29
N ILE A 37 7.96 -0.29 21.07
CA ILE A 37 6.68 0.38 21.24
C ILE A 37 6.59 0.89 22.68
N SER A 38 6.71 2.20 22.82
CA SER A 38 6.52 2.90 24.10
C SER A 38 5.07 3.36 24.27
N ILE A 39 4.55 3.27 25.49
CA ILE A 39 3.29 3.91 25.89
C ILE A 39 3.65 5.28 26.45
N LEU A 40 3.04 6.34 25.89
CA LEU A 40 3.22 7.70 26.40
C LEU A 40 2.74 7.80 27.86
N PRO A 41 3.32 8.68 28.68
CA PRO A 41 2.84 8.88 30.05
C PRO A 41 1.37 9.33 30.05
N GLU A 42 0.62 8.98 31.10
CA GLU A 42 -0.81 9.28 31.21
C GLU A 42 -1.12 10.78 31.06
N SER A 43 -0.20 11.65 31.50
CA SER A 43 -0.30 13.10 31.31
C SER A 43 -0.34 13.54 29.84
N GLU A 44 0.11 12.70 28.91
CA GLU A 44 0.12 12.94 27.46
C GLU A 44 -1.07 12.29 26.74
N TRP A 45 -1.87 11.45 27.42
CA TRP A 45 -3.02 10.78 26.80
C TRP A 45 -4.08 11.79 26.36
N LEU A 46 -4.62 11.60 25.17
CA LEU A 46 -5.66 12.46 24.61
C LEU A 46 -7.05 11.93 25.00
N THR A 47 -7.93 12.82 25.43
CA THR A 47 -9.33 12.48 25.66
C THR A 47 -10.11 12.64 24.36
N LEU A 48 -10.77 11.58 23.92
CA LEU A 48 -11.68 11.62 22.78
C LEU A 48 -12.84 12.57 23.10
N ASP A 49 -13.07 13.55 22.23
CA ASP A 49 -14.19 14.46 22.34
C ASP A 49 -15.49 13.68 22.02
N PRO A 50 -16.51 13.65 22.90
CA PRO A 50 -17.71 12.85 22.71
C PRO A 50 -18.55 13.25 21.48
N GLU A 51 -18.33 14.45 20.92
CA GLU A 51 -18.95 14.88 19.66
C GLU A 51 -18.28 14.27 18.43
N LEU A 52 -17.09 13.67 18.59
CA LEU A 52 -16.38 13.00 17.51
C LEU A 52 -16.84 11.54 17.40
N SER A 53 -17.49 11.22 16.29
CA SER A 53 -17.91 9.88 15.93
C SER A 53 -16.93 9.22 14.97
N PHE A 54 -16.84 7.90 15.07
CA PHE A 54 -16.21 7.04 14.06
C PHE A 54 -17.29 6.32 13.24
N ASP A 55 -16.94 5.90 12.04
CA ASP A 55 -17.81 5.15 11.13
C ASP A 55 -17.10 3.87 10.69
N SER A 56 -17.71 2.73 10.99
CA SER A 56 -17.20 1.41 10.63
C SER A 56 -17.53 1.01 9.19
N THR A 57 -18.14 1.90 8.41
CA THR A 57 -18.42 1.67 6.98
C THR A 57 -17.10 1.50 6.23
N PRO A 58 -16.93 0.42 5.44
CA PRO A 58 -15.68 0.17 4.73
C PRO A 58 -15.22 1.38 3.91
N MET A 59 -13.91 1.65 3.91
CA MET A 59 -13.27 2.77 3.21
C MET A 59 -13.64 4.18 3.71
N THR A 60 -14.31 4.31 4.86
CA THR A 60 -14.59 5.63 5.45
C THR A 60 -13.35 6.20 6.15
N ASP A 61 -12.99 7.45 5.84
CA ASP A 61 -11.90 8.14 6.53
C ASP A 61 -12.32 8.56 7.96
N ASN A 62 -11.63 7.99 8.95
CA ASN A 62 -11.86 8.20 10.37
C ASN A 62 -10.79 9.10 11.03
N PHE A 63 -9.82 9.65 10.28
CA PHE A 63 -8.78 10.49 10.87
C PHE A 63 -9.23 11.92 11.18
N GLY A 64 -10.34 12.42 10.63
CA GLY A 64 -10.86 13.76 10.93
C GLY A 64 -10.95 14.07 12.43
N PRO A 65 -11.61 13.21 13.23
CA PRO A 65 -11.57 13.24 14.70
C PRO A 65 -10.18 13.35 15.32
N ILE A 66 -9.26 12.46 14.93
CA ILE A 66 -7.91 12.39 15.50
C ILE A 66 -7.12 13.65 15.18
N LYS A 67 -7.21 14.16 13.95
CA LYS A 67 -6.57 15.41 13.53
C LYS A 67 -7.03 16.60 14.39
N LYS A 68 -8.35 16.70 14.66
CA LYS A 68 -8.90 17.73 15.56
C LYS A 68 -8.40 17.58 17.00
N MET A 69 -8.33 16.35 17.52
CA MET A 69 -7.79 16.09 18.86
C MET A 69 -6.33 16.50 18.98
N ILE A 70 -5.51 16.19 17.97
CA ILE A 70 -4.10 16.59 17.91
C ILE A 70 -3.97 18.12 17.96
N GLN A 71 -4.73 18.83 17.12
CA GLN A 71 -4.71 20.30 17.08
C GLN A 71 -5.18 20.94 18.40
N LYS A 72 -6.25 20.41 19.01
CA LYS A 72 -6.77 20.90 20.30
C LYS A 72 -5.77 20.73 21.45
N ASN A 73 -4.87 19.74 21.34
CA ASN A 73 -3.85 19.42 22.33
C ASN A 73 -2.44 19.78 21.82
N ASP A 74 -2.32 20.79 20.96
CA ASP A 74 -1.03 21.24 20.46
C ASP A 74 -0.04 21.52 21.61
N GLY A 75 1.19 21.04 21.46
CA GLY A 75 2.26 21.13 22.45
C GLY A 75 2.26 20.01 23.50
N LYS A 76 1.22 19.18 23.57
CA LYS A 76 1.15 18.06 24.53
C LYS A 76 2.03 16.89 24.10
N ILE A 77 1.94 16.47 22.83
CA ILE A 77 2.72 15.37 22.25
C ILE A 77 3.76 15.97 21.30
N ASP A 78 4.98 15.46 21.37
CA ASP A 78 6.03 15.72 20.37
C ASP A 78 5.91 14.66 19.27
N PHE A 79 5.47 15.07 18.08
CA PHE A 79 5.21 14.18 16.94
C PHE A 79 6.47 13.85 16.12
N GLU A 80 7.64 14.36 16.50
CA GLU A 80 8.92 14.06 15.86
C GLU A 80 9.76 13.05 16.66
N LYS A 81 9.30 12.68 17.85
CA LYS A 81 10.02 11.77 18.75
C LYS A 81 9.98 10.30 18.32
N TYR A 82 8.90 9.87 17.67
CA TYR A 82 8.67 8.48 17.26
C TYR A 82 8.37 8.40 15.77
N ASP A 83 8.71 7.25 15.16
CA ASP A 83 8.45 7.01 13.75
C ASP A 83 6.96 6.82 13.42
N SER A 84 6.12 6.47 14.40
CA SER A 84 4.68 6.27 14.20
C SER A 84 3.95 6.46 15.53
N TYR A 85 2.69 6.92 15.46
CA TYR A 85 1.85 7.16 16.64
C TYR A 85 0.57 6.36 16.55
N VAL A 86 0.30 5.54 17.56
CA VAL A 86 -0.83 4.62 17.59
C VAL A 86 -1.86 5.09 18.61
N PHE A 87 -3.04 5.44 18.12
CA PHE A 87 -4.20 5.82 18.93
C PHE A 87 -5.09 4.60 19.12
N VAL A 88 -5.19 4.14 20.36
CA VAL A 88 -6.10 3.07 20.75
C VAL A 88 -7.17 3.61 21.71
N SER A 89 -8.37 3.06 21.66
CA SER A 89 -9.37 3.29 22.70
C SER A 89 -9.44 2.14 23.70
N THR A 90 -10.08 2.38 24.85
CA THR A 90 -10.44 1.30 25.78
C THR A 90 -11.19 0.17 25.08
N LEU A 91 -10.87 -1.09 25.40
CA LEU A 91 -11.48 -2.28 24.80
C LEU A 91 -13.00 -2.38 25.10
N GLY A 92 -13.54 -1.55 25.98
CA GLY A 92 -14.97 -1.48 26.33
C GLY A 92 -15.67 -0.22 25.84
N ALA A 93 -15.00 0.62 25.04
CA ALA A 93 -15.57 1.87 24.56
C ALA A 93 -16.82 1.59 23.72
N PRO A 94 -17.94 2.30 23.94
CA PRO A 94 -19.15 2.17 23.12
C PRO A 94 -19.00 2.95 21.81
N ILE A 95 -17.91 2.71 21.07
CA ILE A 95 -17.59 3.36 19.80
C ILE A 95 -17.44 2.33 18.67
N PRO A 96 -17.77 2.69 17.41
CA PRO A 96 -17.67 1.78 16.29
C PRO A 96 -16.26 1.19 16.12
N PRO A 97 -16.15 -0.08 15.68
CA PRO A 97 -14.86 -0.69 15.40
C PRO A 97 -14.27 -0.10 14.13
N VAL A 98 -13.10 0.53 14.25
CA VAL A 98 -12.33 1.07 13.13
C VAL A 98 -10.86 0.71 13.33
N ALA A 99 -10.21 0.41 12.21
CA ALA A 99 -8.77 0.29 12.09
C ALA A 99 -8.39 1.05 10.82
N GLN A 100 -7.49 2.01 10.93
CA GLN A 100 -7.04 2.83 9.82
C GLN A 100 -5.66 3.37 10.13
N ALA A 101 -4.82 3.45 9.11
CA ALA A 101 -3.50 4.06 9.18
C ALA A 101 -3.30 5.07 8.06
N THR A 102 -2.40 6.02 8.30
CA THR A 102 -2.00 6.99 7.28
C THR A 102 -0.50 7.24 7.36
N TYR A 103 0.18 7.17 6.22
CA TYR A 103 1.61 7.40 6.12
C TYR A 103 1.97 8.88 6.33
N SER A 104 1.13 9.80 5.86
CA SER A 104 1.35 11.25 6.00
C SER A 104 0.05 11.98 6.34
N THR A 105 0.18 13.14 6.97
CA THR A 105 -0.93 14.07 7.18
C THR A 105 -0.45 15.51 7.02
N GLU A 106 -1.39 16.45 6.88
CA GLU A 106 -1.08 17.89 6.86
C GLU A 106 -1.14 18.54 8.25
N VAL A 107 -1.27 17.74 9.33
CA VAL A 107 -1.43 18.28 10.69
C VAL A 107 -0.10 18.75 11.25
N LYS A 108 0.09 20.06 11.28
CA LYS A 108 1.22 20.72 11.96
C LYS A 108 0.87 21.03 13.41
N THR A 109 1.82 20.75 14.28
CA THR A 109 1.79 21.12 15.71
C THR A 109 2.99 22.04 16.00
N SER A 110 2.97 22.72 17.12
CA SER A 110 4.11 23.46 17.69
C SER A 110 5.35 22.59 17.94
N LYS A 111 5.19 21.25 17.98
CA LYS A 111 6.25 20.25 18.14
C LYS A 111 6.39 19.34 16.92
N GLY A 112 6.18 19.89 15.72
CA GLY A 112 6.39 19.18 14.46
C GLY A 112 5.12 18.64 13.81
N GLN A 113 5.29 17.87 12.73
CA GLN A 113 4.20 17.39 11.90
C GLN A 113 3.75 15.97 12.31
N ALA A 114 2.46 15.80 12.57
CA ALA A 114 1.88 14.52 12.96
C ALA A 114 1.69 13.61 11.74
N ASN A 115 2.72 12.87 11.37
CA ASN A 115 2.69 11.87 10.30
C ASN A 115 2.65 10.44 10.87
N LYS A 116 2.41 9.45 10.00
CA LYS A 116 2.49 8.02 10.36
C LYS A 116 1.61 7.70 11.57
N LEU A 117 0.31 7.93 11.39
CA LEU A 117 -0.68 7.76 12.45
C LEU A 117 -1.44 6.46 12.22
N VAL A 118 -1.73 5.76 13.30
CA VAL A 118 -2.59 4.58 13.34
C VAL A 118 -3.74 4.84 14.30
N LEU A 119 -4.97 4.54 13.89
CA LEU A 119 -6.16 4.57 14.72
C LEU A 119 -6.74 3.16 14.79
N MET A 120 -6.89 2.62 16.00
CA MET A 120 -7.61 1.36 16.24
C MET A 120 -8.53 1.51 17.45
N THR A 121 -9.84 1.57 17.22
CA THR A 121 -10.80 1.64 18.34
C THR A 121 -11.13 0.27 18.91
N GLN A 122 -10.98 -0.78 18.10
CA GLN A 122 -11.15 -2.17 18.51
C GLN A 122 -10.12 -3.04 17.78
N GLY A 123 -9.99 -4.31 18.18
CA GLY A 123 -9.11 -5.27 17.50
C GLY A 123 -7.61 -5.07 17.73
N TRP A 124 -7.17 -3.96 18.32
CA TRP A 124 -5.76 -3.67 18.62
C TRP A 124 -5.08 -4.69 19.53
N SER A 125 -5.83 -5.56 20.22
CA SER A 125 -5.28 -6.68 20.98
C SER A 125 -4.85 -7.86 20.10
N SER A 126 -5.02 -7.78 18.78
CA SER A 126 -4.48 -8.71 17.79
C SER A 126 -3.15 -8.18 17.27
N SER A 127 -2.05 -8.92 17.49
CA SER A 127 -0.72 -8.61 16.96
C SER A 127 -0.71 -8.48 15.44
N SER A 128 -1.43 -9.36 14.73
CA SER A 128 -1.52 -9.35 13.27
C SER A 128 -2.23 -8.10 12.74
N LEU A 129 -3.38 -7.72 13.31
CA LEU A 129 -4.09 -6.49 12.89
C LEU A 129 -3.29 -5.24 13.27
N TYR A 130 -2.70 -5.20 14.45
CA TYR A 130 -1.85 -4.08 14.85
C TYR A 130 -0.69 -3.92 13.86
N PHE A 131 0.02 -5.01 13.56
CA PHE A 131 1.12 -4.96 12.60
C PHE A 131 0.64 -4.63 11.17
N HIS A 132 -0.57 -5.02 10.77
CA HIS A 132 -1.18 -4.63 9.49
C HIS A 132 -1.28 -3.11 9.37
N GLU A 133 -1.84 -2.45 10.39
CA GLU A 133 -1.95 -0.98 10.41
C GLU A 133 -0.59 -0.29 10.49
N LEU A 134 0.37 -0.85 11.24
CA LEU A 134 1.74 -0.36 11.23
C LEU A 134 2.42 -0.56 9.86
N GLY A 135 2.06 -1.60 9.10
CA GLY A 135 2.50 -1.82 7.73
C GLY A 135 2.19 -0.62 6.83
N HIS A 136 0.96 -0.12 6.88
CA HIS A 136 0.55 1.10 6.19
C HIS A 136 1.30 2.34 6.73
N SER A 137 1.33 2.51 8.06
CA SER A 137 1.88 3.72 8.69
C SER A 137 3.39 3.87 8.50
N MET A 138 4.16 2.79 8.73
CA MET A 138 5.62 2.84 8.76
C MET A 138 6.24 2.63 7.38
N PHE A 139 5.63 1.78 6.56
CA PHE A 139 6.21 1.31 5.30
C PHE A 139 5.40 1.69 4.06
N GLY A 140 4.20 2.25 4.22
CA GLY A 140 3.33 2.60 3.09
C GLY A 140 2.88 1.36 2.31
N LEU A 141 2.77 0.21 2.98
CA LEU A 141 2.21 -0.98 2.35
C LEU A 141 0.74 -0.73 2.00
N GLU A 142 0.24 -1.43 1.00
CA GLU A 142 -1.12 -1.28 0.49
C GLU A 142 -1.99 -2.46 0.90
N ASP A 143 -3.30 -2.24 1.01
CA ASP A 143 -4.27 -3.33 1.17
C ASP A 143 -4.26 -4.23 -0.07
N LEU A 144 -4.05 -5.53 0.14
CA LEU A 144 -3.93 -6.50 -0.94
C LEU A 144 -5.22 -7.30 -1.22
N TYR A 145 -6.25 -7.11 -0.39
CA TYR A 145 -7.58 -7.70 -0.59
C TYR A 145 -8.47 -6.81 -1.46
N LEU A 146 -9.71 -7.25 -1.73
CA LEU A 146 -10.64 -6.52 -2.60
C LEU A 146 -11.62 -5.68 -1.78
N PHE A 147 -11.54 -4.36 -1.89
CA PHE A 147 -12.62 -3.44 -1.51
C PHE A 147 -13.70 -3.34 -2.58
N SER A 148 -13.30 -3.52 -3.84
CA SER A 148 -14.17 -3.49 -5.01
C SER A 148 -13.82 -4.63 -5.96
N GLU A 149 -14.79 -5.08 -6.75
CA GLU A 149 -14.55 -6.17 -7.69
C GLU A 149 -13.54 -5.75 -8.76
N ASN A 150 -12.38 -6.40 -8.76
CA ASN A 150 -11.45 -6.38 -9.89
C ASN A 150 -11.24 -7.83 -10.35
N LYS A 151 -11.72 -8.13 -11.55
CA LYS A 151 -11.63 -9.48 -12.13
C LYS A 151 -10.23 -9.82 -12.65
N ALA A 152 -9.42 -8.80 -12.97
CA ALA A 152 -8.10 -8.95 -13.59
C ALA A 152 -8.08 -9.98 -14.73
N GLU A 153 -9.03 -9.87 -15.68
CA GLU A 153 -9.31 -10.88 -16.73
C GLU A 153 -8.13 -11.17 -17.67
N TRP A 154 -7.10 -10.33 -17.67
CA TRP A 154 -5.86 -10.53 -18.43
C TRP A 154 -4.87 -11.47 -17.74
N LEU A 155 -5.09 -11.79 -16.46
CA LEU A 155 -4.29 -12.74 -15.70
C LEU A 155 -4.90 -14.15 -15.81
N PRO A 156 -4.10 -15.22 -15.65
CA PRO A 156 -4.62 -16.58 -15.54
C PRO A 156 -5.71 -16.68 -14.47
N SER A 157 -6.85 -17.29 -14.82
CA SER A 157 -8.07 -17.34 -13.97
C SER A 157 -7.89 -18.09 -12.65
N GLU A 158 -6.81 -18.83 -12.51
CA GLU A 158 -6.40 -19.54 -11.30
C GLU A 158 -5.64 -18.68 -10.29
N LEU A 159 -5.27 -17.45 -10.67
CA LEU A 159 -4.68 -16.47 -9.76
C LEU A 159 -5.79 -15.69 -9.06
N ALA A 160 -5.79 -15.74 -7.74
CA ALA A 160 -6.72 -15.02 -6.86
C ALA A 160 -5.95 -14.03 -5.98
N PRO A 161 -6.59 -13.02 -5.38
CA PRO A 161 -5.93 -12.17 -4.38
C PRO A 161 -5.15 -13.01 -3.36
N ILE A 162 -3.96 -12.55 -2.98
CA ILE A 162 -2.95 -13.35 -2.26
C ILE A 162 -3.37 -13.79 -0.83
N MET A 163 -4.51 -13.33 -0.32
CA MET A 163 -5.20 -13.65 0.94
C MET A 163 -4.43 -14.53 1.95
N ALA A 164 -4.30 -15.84 1.70
CA ALA A 164 -3.72 -16.82 2.63
C ALA A 164 -2.19 -16.71 2.81
N TRP A 165 -1.52 -15.83 2.08
CA TRP A 165 -0.06 -15.77 1.99
C TRP A 165 0.53 -14.41 2.34
N ASP A 166 -0.30 -13.40 2.64
CA ASP A 166 0.18 -12.08 3.03
C ASP A 166 -0.75 -11.41 4.05
N LEU A 167 -0.17 -10.94 5.15
CA LEU A 167 -0.84 -10.24 6.24
C LEU A 167 -1.51 -8.93 5.76
N MET A 168 -1.00 -8.28 4.72
CA MET A 168 -1.65 -7.11 4.11
C MET A 168 -2.87 -7.50 3.25
N ALA A 169 -3.07 -8.79 2.97
CA ALA A 169 -4.30 -9.32 2.37
C ALA A 169 -5.27 -9.90 3.42
N SER A 170 -4.77 -10.28 4.60
CA SER A 170 -5.55 -10.87 5.67
C SER A 170 -4.91 -10.61 7.03
N SER A 171 -5.50 -9.75 7.84
CA SER A 171 -5.04 -9.43 9.20
C SER A 171 -5.31 -10.55 10.23
N GLN A 172 -5.52 -11.78 9.76
CA GLN A 172 -5.75 -12.99 10.58
C GLN A 172 -4.57 -13.97 10.50
N ILE A 173 -3.56 -13.66 9.70
CA ILE A 173 -2.37 -14.48 9.52
C ILE A 173 -1.12 -13.66 9.85
N GLU A 174 -0.05 -14.35 10.22
CA GLU A 174 1.22 -13.75 10.63
C GLU A 174 2.34 -14.13 9.66
N VAL A 175 2.08 -13.92 8.36
CA VAL A 175 3.04 -14.18 7.28
C VAL A 175 3.00 -13.04 6.27
N LEU A 176 4.14 -12.74 5.64
CA LEU A 176 4.22 -11.77 4.54
C LEU A 176 4.76 -12.46 3.28
N SER A 177 4.39 -11.94 2.12
CA SER A 177 5.08 -12.22 0.86
C SER A 177 6.51 -11.67 0.91
N ASN A 178 7.42 -12.32 0.19
CA ASN A 178 8.76 -11.78 0.04
C ASN A 178 8.76 -10.50 -0.78
N TRP A 179 7.71 -10.22 -1.56
CA TRP A 179 7.51 -8.90 -2.17
C TRP A 179 7.37 -7.79 -1.12
N ASN A 180 6.44 -7.93 -0.17
CA ASN A 180 6.30 -6.92 0.90
C ASN A 180 7.55 -6.84 1.78
N ARG A 181 8.21 -7.97 2.06
CA ARG A 181 9.51 -7.97 2.76
C ARG A 181 10.60 -7.27 1.97
N LEU A 182 10.61 -7.37 0.64
CA LEU A 182 11.54 -6.64 -0.23
C LEU A 182 11.27 -5.14 -0.19
N LEU A 183 9.99 -4.71 -0.28
CA LEU A 183 9.61 -3.29 -0.20
C LEU A 183 10.05 -2.65 1.13
N MET A 184 10.02 -3.41 2.23
CA MET A 184 10.49 -2.95 3.54
C MET A 184 12.01 -3.01 3.71
N GLY A 185 12.77 -3.44 2.69
CA GLY A 185 14.22 -3.59 2.77
C GLY A 185 14.68 -4.79 3.62
N TRP A 186 13.79 -5.75 3.89
CA TRP A 186 14.12 -6.96 4.67
C TRP A 186 14.71 -8.08 3.83
N LEU A 187 14.66 -7.97 2.50
CA LEU A 187 15.46 -8.77 1.58
C LEU A 187 16.60 -7.91 1.02
N SER A 188 17.80 -8.46 0.99
CA SER A 188 18.92 -7.86 0.25
C SER A 188 18.93 -8.35 -1.20
N ASP A 189 19.56 -7.58 -2.09
CA ASP A 189 19.68 -7.94 -3.51
C ASP A 189 20.24 -9.36 -3.74
N SER A 190 21.17 -9.80 -2.89
CA SER A 190 21.75 -11.15 -2.95
C SER A 190 20.75 -12.27 -2.68
N GLU A 191 19.66 -11.96 -1.97
CA GLU A 191 18.57 -12.89 -1.63
C GLU A 191 17.46 -12.87 -2.70
N VAL A 192 17.57 -12.02 -3.72
CA VAL A 192 16.66 -11.97 -4.86
C VAL A 192 17.33 -12.59 -6.09
N ARG A 193 16.54 -13.27 -6.91
CA ARG A 193 16.95 -13.81 -8.21
C ARG A 193 16.07 -13.19 -9.29
N CYS A 194 16.68 -12.51 -10.25
CA CYS A 194 15.94 -11.90 -11.36
C CYS A 194 16.20 -12.67 -12.65
N LEU A 195 15.12 -13.04 -13.35
CA LEU A 195 15.17 -13.61 -14.69
C LEU A 195 14.57 -12.65 -15.71
N THR A 196 15.05 -12.75 -16.94
CA THR A 196 14.69 -11.87 -18.06
C THR A 196 14.24 -12.70 -19.25
N ASP A 197 15.16 -13.44 -19.84
CA ASP A 197 15.03 -14.07 -21.16
C ASP A 197 15.77 -15.40 -21.26
N GLN A 198 16.28 -15.91 -20.14
CA GLN A 198 16.98 -17.19 -20.10
C GLN A 198 16.04 -18.32 -20.55
N SER A 199 16.55 -19.24 -21.38
CA SER A 199 15.76 -20.35 -21.90
C SER A 199 15.39 -21.36 -20.82
N GLN A 200 16.34 -21.66 -19.92
CA GLN A 200 16.18 -22.58 -18.80
C GLN A 200 17.28 -22.34 -17.76
N THR A 201 16.93 -22.32 -16.48
CA THR A 201 17.85 -22.10 -15.36
C THR A 201 17.37 -22.85 -14.12
N THR A 202 18.29 -23.24 -13.24
CA THR A 202 17.97 -23.89 -11.95
C THR A 202 18.31 -22.96 -10.80
N HIS A 203 17.40 -22.82 -9.86
CA HIS A 203 17.50 -21.94 -8.70
C HIS A 203 17.19 -22.69 -7.42
N TYR A 204 17.78 -22.22 -6.33
CA TYR A 204 17.42 -22.63 -4.99
C TYR A 204 16.70 -21.46 -4.31
N LEU A 205 15.56 -21.73 -3.65
CA LEU A 205 14.83 -20.78 -2.82
C LEU A 205 14.75 -21.34 -1.40
N SER A 206 15.35 -20.64 -0.45
CA SER A 206 15.40 -21.00 0.95
C SER A 206 14.18 -20.49 1.71
N ASP A 207 13.88 -21.15 2.82
CA ASP A 207 13.00 -20.59 3.85
C ASP A 207 13.41 -19.16 4.21
N PHE A 208 12.42 -18.30 4.44
CA PHE A 208 12.63 -16.88 4.61
C PHE A 208 13.47 -16.51 5.85
N THR A 209 13.58 -17.44 6.81
CA THR A 209 14.42 -17.30 8.00
C THR A 209 15.91 -17.49 7.71
N LYS A 210 16.29 -18.04 6.56
CA LYS A 210 17.68 -18.29 6.17
C LYS A 210 18.32 -17.03 5.58
N LYS A 211 19.10 -16.33 6.41
CA LYS A 211 19.81 -15.11 6.03
C LYS A 211 20.85 -15.37 4.93
N GLY A 212 20.92 -14.48 3.95
CA GLY A 212 21.95 -14.49 2.91
C GLY A 212 21.77 -15.58 1.85
N GLN A 213 20.64 -16.30 1.87
CA GLN A 213 20.28 -17.29 0.86
C GLN A 213 19.16 -16.74 -0.03
N PRO A 214 19.00 -17.21 -1.27
CA PRO A 214 17.96 -16.67 -2.15
C PRO A 214 16.57 -17.05 -1.65
N GLN A 215 15.66 -16.09 -1.56
CA GLN A 215 14.31 -16.26 -0.99
C GLN A 215 13.21 -15.92 -1.99
N LEU A 216 13.50 -15.05 -2.96
CA LEU A 216 12.53 -14.56 -3.94
C LEU A 216 13.13 -14.64 -5.34
N LEU A 217 12.39 -15.24 -6.26
CA LEU A 217 12.67 -15.17 -7.69
C LEU A 217 11.64 -14.26 -8.34
N LEU A 218 12.10 -13.31 -9.15
CA LEU A 218 11.28 -12.37 -9.92
C LEU A 218 11.57 -12.52 -11.41
N ILE A 219 10.50 -12.45 -12.21
CA ILE A 219 10.56 -12.39 -13.67
C ILE A 219 9.74 -11.19 -14.10
N ASN A 220 10.40 -10.20 -14.72
CA ASN A 220 9.70 -9.01 -15.21
C ASN A 220 8.97 -9.35 -16.51
N LEU A 221 7.65 -9.21 -16.49
CA LEU A 221 6.77 -9.51 -17.64
C LEU A 221 6.49 -8.25 -18.46
N ALA A 222 6.30 -7.12 -17.78
CA ALA A 222 6.08 -5.79 -18.36
C ALA A 222 6.42 -4.71 -17.32
N PRO A 223 6.50 -3.42 -17.69
CA PRO A 223 6.61 -2.34 -16.70
C PRO A 223 5.51 -2.44 -15.62
N GLY A 224 5.93 -2.51 -14.36
CA GLY A 224 5.02 -2.65 -13.22
C GLY A 224 4.39 -4.04 -13.02
N VAL A 225 4.75 -5.05 -13.85
CA VAL A 225 4.20 -6.41 -13.77
C VAL A 225 5.30 -7.45 -13.71
N SER A 226 5.32 -8.22 -12.62
CA SER A 226 6.31 -9.27 -12.40
C SER A 226 5.66 -10.57 -11.94
N LEU A 227 6.20 -11.70 -12.40
CA LEU A 227 5.91 -13.01 -11.83
C LEU A 227 6.90 -13.28 -10.70
N ALA A 228 6.40 -13.74 -9.58
CA ALA A 228 7.17 -14.02 -8.38
C ALA A 228 7.05 -15.49 -7.98
N ALA A 229 8.14 -16.03 -7.46
CA ALA A 229 8.22 -17.37 -6.92
C ALA A 229 8.98 -17.35 -5.59
N GLU A 230 8.41 -17.99 -4.56
CA GLU A 230 9.01 -18.08 -3.23
C GLU A 230 8.68 -19.41 -2.55
N SER A 231 9.53 -19.85 -1.62
CA SER A 231 9.28 -21.05 -0.84
C SER A 231 8.41 -20.76 0.38
N ARG A 232 7.44 -21.65 0.64
CA ARG A 232 6.56 -21.63 1.81
C ARG A 232 6.60 -22.98 2.53
N ILE A 233 6.67 -22.95 3.86
CA ILE A 233 6.62 -24.15 4.67
C ILE A 233 5.24 -24.81 4.56
N TRP A 234 5.21 -26.12 4.31
CA TRP A 234 3.98 -26.91 4.30
C TRP A 234 4.22 -28.31 4.89
N GLY A 235 3.75 -28.52 6.11
CA GLY A 235 4.12 -29.70 6.89
C GLY A 235 5.60 -29.64 7.27
N GLU A 236 6.38 -30.64 6.88
CA GLU A 236 7.82 -30.73 7.21
C GLU A 236 8.75 -30.21 6.10
N THR A 237 8.20 -29.79 4.96
CA THR A 237 8.99 -29.41 3.77
C THR A 237 8.50 -28.09 3.17
N GLN A 238 9.39 -27.38 2.49
CA GLN A 238 9.05 -26.21 1.69
C GLN A 238 8.34 -26.60 0.40
N ARG A 239 7.48 -25.72 -0.11
CA ARG A 239 6.77 -25.84 -1.39
C ARG A 239 6.73 -24.48 -2.09
N LEU A 240 6.54 -24.49 -3.41
CA LEU A 240 6.63 -23.27 -4.22
C LEU A 240 5.28 -22.55 -4.26
N LEU A 241 5.26 -21.28 -3.85
CA LEU A 241 4.19 -20.34 -4.13
C LEU A 241 4.55 -19.56 -5.40
N LEU A 242 3.59 -19.45 -6.32
CA LEU A 242 3.69 -18.59 -7.50
C LEU A 242 2.61 -17.50 -7.43
N TYR A 243 2.99 -16.27 -7.73
CA TYR A 243 2.08 -15.13 -7.73
C TYR A 243 2.53 -14.04 -8.68
N VAL A 244 1.58 -13.25 -9.17
CA VAL A 244 1.83 -12.06 -9.99
C VAL A 244 1.71 -10.83 -9.12
N ILE A 245 2.64 -9.90 -9.33
CA ILE A 245 2.61 -8.54 -8.82
C ILE A 245 2.25 -7.65 -10.01
N ASP A 246 1.16 -6.92 -9.92
CA ASP A 246 0.72 -5.93 -10.91
C ASP A 246 0.49 -4.60 -10.20
N THR A 247 1.53 -3.76 -10.19
CA THR A 247 1.51 -2.43 -9.55
C THR A 247 0.64 -1.42 -10.30
N ASN A 248 0.09 -1.78 -11.47
CA ASN A 248 -0.91 -0.96 -12.16
C ASN A 248 -2.33 -1.17 -11.61
N ILE A 249 -2.52 -2.18 -10.75
CA ILE A 249 -3.77 -2.39 -10.01
C ILE A 249 -3.72 -1.57 -8.72
N SER A 250 -4.73 -0.75 -8.49
CA SER A 250 -4.81 0.08 -7.29
C SER A 250 -4.85 -0.74 -6.00
N HIS A 251 -4.47 -0.10 -4.89
CA HIS A 251 -4.70 -0.62 -3.55
C HIS A 251 -6.16 -1.07 -3.37
N GLY A 252 -6.39 -2.13 -2.61
CA GLY A 252 -7.72 -2.67 -2.41
C GLY A 252 -8.38 -3.29 -3.66
N GLN A 253 -7.60 -3.56 -4.72
CA GLN A 253 -8.07 -4.23 -5.94
C GLN A 253 -7.27 -5.50 -6.27
N GLY A 254 -6.47 -5.98 -5.32
CA GLY A 254 -5.68 -7.20 -5.45
C GLY A 254 -4.53 -7.07 -6.44
N PRO A 255 -3.54 -6.20 -6.18
CA PRO A 255 -2.34 -6.06 -7.00
C PRO A 255 -1.40 -7.26 -6.89
N LEU A 256 -1.50 -8.05 -5.82
CA LEU A 256 -0.82 -9.34 -5.68
C LEU A 256 -1.82 -10.47 -5.81
N ARG A 257 -1.61 -11.36 -6.79
CA ARG A 257 -2.48 -12.51 -7.04
C ARG A 257 -1.72 -13.81 -7.17
N SER A 258 -2.05 -14.77 -6.33
CA SER A 258 -1.34 -16.04 -6.21
C SER A 258 -2.16 -17.22 -6.66
N LEU A 259 -1.49 -18.34 -6.89
CA LEU A 259 -2.16 -19.63 -6.86
C LEU A 259 -2.75 -19.89 -5.47
N ASN A 260 -3.83 -20.67 -5.43
CA ASN A 260 -4.45 -21.11 -4.17
C ASN A 260 -3.75 -22.34 -3.56
N SER A 261 -2.75 -22.91 -4.24
CA SER A 261 -2.02 -24.11 -3.82
C SER A 261 -0.53 -23.95 -4.01
N LEU A 262 0.25 -24.61 -3.15
CA LEU A 262 1.69 -24.69 -3.26
C LEU A 262 2.13 -25.92 -4.04
N LEU A 263 3.10 -25.76 -4.95
CA LEU A 263 3.64 -26.86 -5.75
C LEU A 263 4.69 -27.64 -4.94
N LYS A 264 4.57 -28.98 -4.93
CA LYS A 264 5.54 -29.89 -4.28
C LYS A 264 6.56 -30.44 -5.29
N ALA A 265 7.60 -31.11 -4.78
CA ALA A 265 8.59 -31.81 -5.62
C ALA A 265 7.92 -32.74 -6.65
N GLY A 266 8.40 -32.68 -7.89
CA GLY A 266 7.87 -33.40 -9.05
C GLY A 266 6.72 -32.70 -9.76
N GLU A 267 6.14 -31.63 -9.20
CA GLU A 267 5.08 -30.86 -9.86
C GLU A 267 5.66 -29.75 -10.74
N SER A 268 4.88 -29.39 -11.75
CA SER A 268 5.20 -28.28 -12.65
C SER A 268 4.00 -27.37 -12.87
N LYS A 269 4.29 -26.11 -13.20
CA LYS A 269 3.27 -25.12 -13.52
C LYS A 269 3.73 -24.21 -14.63
N GLU A 270 2.85 -23.95 -15.59
CA GLU A 270 3.05 -22.88 -16.57
C GLU A 270 2.20 -21.67 -16.18
N LEU A 271 2.81 -20.49 -16.21
CA LEU A 271 2.16 -19.19 -16.08
C LEU A 271 2.74 -18.30 -17.18
N PHE A 272 1.88 -17.78 -18.05
CA PHE A 272 2.29 -17.11 -19.29
C PHE A 272 3.21 -18.00 -20.14
N ASP A 273 4.31 -17.49 -20.68
CA ASP A 273 5.33 -18.22 -21.43
C ASP A 273 6.44 -18.82 -20.53
N TRP A 274 6.20 -18.93 -19.23
CA TRP A 274 7.16 -19.48 -18.27
C TRP A 274 6.67 -20.79 -17.66
N LYS A 275 7.60 -21.72 -17.48
CA LYS A 275 7.39 -23.02 -16.84
C LYS A 275 8.28 -23.14 -15.61
N PHE A 276 7.67 -23.57 -14.51
CA PHE A 276 8.30 -23.81 -13.22
C PHE A 276 8.21 -25.30 -12.90
N ASN A 277 9.33 -25.97 -12.70
CA ASN A 277 9.41 -27.37 -12.29
C ASN A 277 10.04 -27.44 -10.91
N VAL A 278 9.32 -27.93 -9.90
CA VAL A 278 9.90 -28.14 -8.57
C VAL A 278 10.64 -29.47 -8.57
N LEU A 279 11.97 -29.42 -8.48
CA LEU A 279 12.83 -30.60 -8.58
C LEU A 279 12.90 -31.33 -7.24
N GLU A 280 13.21 -30.59 -6.18
CA GLU A 280 13.42 -31.13 -4.84
C GLU A 280 12.92 -30.15 -3.78
N THR A 281 12.49 -30.69 -2.63
CA THR A 281 12.06 -29.90 -1.48
C THR A 281 12.66 -30.47 -0.21
N SER A 282 13.02 -29.59 0.72
CA SER A 282 13.50 -29.94 2.06
C SER A 282 12.85 -29.01 3.10
N LYS A 283 13.17 -29.19 4.38
CA LYS A 283 12.76 -28.23 5.42
C LYS A 283 13.37 -26.84 5.24
N ASP A 284 14.55 -26.76 4.62
CA ASP A 284 15.36 -25.54 4.53
C ASP A 284 15.09 -24.73 3.27
N GLY A 285 14.56 -25.35 2.21
CA GLY A 285 14.29 -24.69 0.93
C GLY A 285 13.79 -25.66 -0.13
N LEU A 286 13.72 -25.19 -1.36
CA LEU A 286 13.38 -25.97 -2.54
C LEU A 286 14.31 -25.65 -3.71
N LEU A 287 14.51 -26.63 -4.58
CA LEU A 287 15.19 -26.48 -5.86
C LEU A 287 14.14 -26.44 -6.96
N LEU A 288 14.19 -25.41 -7.81
CA LEU A 288 13.29 -25.27 -8.94
C LEU A 288 14.06 -25.02 -10.23
N GLU A 289 13.58 -25.60 -11.32
CA GLU A 289 13.97 -25.23 -12.67
C GLU A 289 12.92 -24.28 -13.26
N VAL A 290 13.39 -23.19 -13.86
CA VAL A 290 12.56 -22.18 -14.51
C VAL A 290 13.04 -22.02 -15.95
N GLY A 291 12.13 -22.15 -16.90
CA GLY A 291 12.42 -21.99 -18.32
C GLY A 291 11.21 -21.54 -19.11
N LYS A 292 11.36 -21.48 -20.44
CA LYS A 292 10.25 -21.13 -21.33
C LYS A 292 9.24 -22.26 -21.44
N GLY A 293 7.97 -21.93 -21.24
CA GLY A 293 6.83 -22.83 -21.35
C GLY A 293 6.16 -22.77 -22.73
N SER A 294 5.07 -23.51 -22.85
CA SER A 294 4.24 -23.54 -24.07
C SER A 294 3.16 -22.45 -24.12
N GLY A 295 2.91 -21.79 -23.00
CA GLY A 295 1.92 -20.72 -22.89
C GLY A 295 2.34 -19.42 -23.60
N LYS A 296 1.42 -18.45 -23.58
CA LYS A 296 1.60 -17.16 -24.26
C LYS A 296 2.29 -16.16 -23.34
N ALA A 297 3.16 -15.33 -23.90
CA ALA A 297 3.74 -14.21 -23.19
C ALA A 297 2.65 -13.31 -22.60
N TYR A 298 2.95 -12.66 -21.47
CA TYR A 298 2.06 -11.67 -20.89
C TYR A 298 1.78 -10.57 -21.92
N VAL A 299 0.49 -10.23 -22.07
CA VAL A 299 0.04 -9.11 -22.89
C VAL A 299 -0.61 -8.13 -21.96
N ALA A 300 0.00 -6.94 -21.84
CA ALA A 300 -0.58 -5.86 -21.07
C ALA A 300 -2.01 -5.59 -21.59
N PRO A 301 -3.01 -5.48 -20.70
CA PRO A 301 -4.35 -5.16 -21.14
C PRO A 301 -4.33 -3.86 -21.93
N VAL A 302 -5.02 -3.81 -23.07
CA VAL A 302 -5.26 -2.54 -23.76
C VAL A 302 -6.18 -1.74 -22.87
N ILE A 303 -5.60 -0.91 -22.01
CA ILE A 303 -6.35 0.07 -21.24
C ILE A 303 -6.89 1.07 -22.26
N LYS A 304 -8.12 0.84 -22.75
CA LYS A 304 -8.87 1.89 -23.42
C LYS A 304 -8.92 3.04 -22.41
N PRO A 305 -8.49 4.27 -22.76
CA PRO A 305 -8.73 5.42 -21.91
C PRO A 305 -10.25 5.66 -21.95
N ASN A 306 -10.99 4.96 -21.09
CA ASN A 306 -12.38 5.21 -20.70
C ASN A 306 -12.87 4.07 -19.79
N ASN A 307 -12.44 4.12 -18.54
CA ASN A 307 -13.32 4.46 -17.42
C ASN A 307 -12.39 4.54 -16.21
N PRO A 308 -12.45 5.59 -15.38
CA PRO A 308 -11.86 5.49 -14.06
C PRO A 308 -12.48 4.24 -13.43
N GLY A 309 -11.64 3.41 -12.81
CA GLY A 309 -12.11 2.28 -12.01
C GLY A 309 -13.18 2.73 -11.02
N PRO A 310 -13.86 1.78 -10.34
CA PRO A 310 -14.97 2.09 -9.46
C PRO A 310 -14.66 3.32 -8.60
N ARG A 311 -15.56 4.30 -8.67
CA ARG A 311 -15.54 5.56 -7.91
C ARG A 311 -14.96 5.28 -6.52
N GLN A 312 -14.03 6.11 -6.05
CA GLN A 312 -13.97 6.37 -4.61
C GLN A 312 -15.41 6.67 -4.17
N PRO A 313 -16.03 5.84 -3.32
CA PRO A 313 -17.25 6.26 -2.68
C PRO A 313 -16.87 7.48 -1.84
N ASP A 314 -17.63 8.57 -2.02
CA ASP A 314 -17.71 9.67 -1.06
C ASP A 314 -16.62 10.76 -1.06
N SER A 315 -15.92 11.00 -2.18
CA SER A 315 -15.39 12.36 -2.36
C SER A 315 -16.56 13.30 -2.63
N PRO A 316 -16.77 14.38 -1.83
CA PRO A 316 -17.80 15.37 -2.15
C PRO A 316 -17.51 16.04 -3.49
N ILE A 317 -16.25 16.00 -3.95
CA ILE A 317 -15.78 16.55 -5.21
C ILE A 317 -16.05 15.56 -6.34
N GLY A 318 -17.08 15.84 -7.13
CA GLY A 318 -17.27 15.15 -8.40
C GLY A 318 -16.21 15.61 -9.39
N LEU A 319 -15.52 14.69 -10.05
CA LEU A 319 -14.43 15.04 -10.96
C LEU A 319 -14.44 14.10 -12.16
N THR A 320 -14.49 14.70 -13.35
CA THR A 320 -14.40 14.04 -14.65
C THR A 320 -13.51 14.86 -15.58
N GLY A 321 -13.10 14.29 -16.72
CA GLY A 321 -12.13 14.89 -17.63
C GLY A 321 -10.69 14.47 -17.29
N GLY A 322 -9.77 15.43 -17.38
CA GLY A 322 -8.33 15.20 -17.32
C GLY A 322 -7.70 15.06 -18.71
N GLU A 323 -8.37 15.56 -19.76
CA GLU A 323 -7.82 15.55 -21.12
C GLU A 323 -6.73 16.61 -21.26
N PHE A 324 -5.62 16.23 -21.90
CA PHE A 324 -4.55 17.14 -22.25
C PHE A 324 -4.74 17.71 -23.65
N THR A 325 -4.44 19.00 -23.82
CA THR A 325 -4.18 19.63 -25.12
C THR A 325 -2.75 20.15 -25.11
N ARG A 326 -1.87 19.52 -25.89
CA ARG A 326 -0.47 19.95 -25.98
C ARG A 326 -0.30 20.96 -27.12
N SER A 327 0.17 22.15 -26.81
CA SER A 327 0.43 23.19 -27.81
C SER A 327 1.89 23.19 -28.28
N SER A 328 2.82 22.66 -27.49
CA SER A 328 4.22 22.47 -27.87
C SER A 328 4.94 21.47 -26.94
N ALA A 329 6.23 21.22 -27.20
CA ALA A 329 7.09 20.41 -26.33
C ALA A 329 7.11 20.91 -24.87
N THR A 330 7.01 22.23 -24.65
CA THR A 330 7.14 22.86 -23.33
C THR A 330 5.82 23.40 -22.76
N ASN A 331 4.71 23.29 -23.50
CA ASN A 331 3.41 23.82 -23.10
C ASN A 331 2.28 22.83 -23.34
N ALA A 332 1.44 22.63 -22.32
CA ALA A 332 0.24 21.82 -22.40
C ALA A 332 -0.85 22.40 -21.51
N GLU A 333 -2.10 22.07 -21.77
CA GLU A 333 -3.24 22.43 -20.92
C GLU A 333 -3.95 21.15 -20.50
N ILE A 334 -4.42 21.09 -19.25
CA ILE A 334 -5.29 20.03 -18.75
C ILE A 334 -6.68 20.59 -18.46
N ARG A 335 -7.72 19.90 -18.95
CA ARG A 335 -9.12 20.27 -18.74
C ARG A 335 -9.78 19.33 -17.75
N TRP A 336 -10.46 19.87 -16.75
CA TRP A 336 -11.23 19.14 -15.77
C TRP A 336 -12.66 19.67 -15.70
N ASN A 337 -13.61 18.79 -15.36
CA ASN A 337 -14.99 19.13 -15.06
C ASN A 337 -15.31 18.81 -13.59
N PRO A 338 -14.80 19.63 -12.64
CA PRO A 338 -15.00 19.44 -11.21
C PRO A 338 -16.37 19.95 -10.73
N THR A 339 -16.89 19.37 -9.66
CA THR A 339 -18.03 19.86 -8.86
C THR A 339 -17.64 19.91 -7.38
N ASN A 340 -18.31 20.75 -6.59
CA ASN A 340 -18.12 20.86 -5.13
C ASN A 340 -16.67 21.15 -4.67
N TYR A 341 -15.95 21.98 -5.42
CA TYR A 341 -14.60 22.44 -5.07
C TYR A 341 -14.56 23.97 -4.97
N GLN A 342 -13.60 24.51 -4.21
CA GLN A 342 -13.35 25.95 -4.07
C GLN A 342 -11.89 26.35 -4.29
N SER A 343 -10.97 25.40 -4.35
CA SER A 343 -9.60 25.65 -4.79
C SER A 343 -8.96 24.41 -5.41
N TYR A 344 -7.89 24.60 -6.16
CA TYR A 344 -7.12 23.50 -6.77
C TYR A 344 -5.61 23.76 -6.69
N ARG A 345 -4.83 22.72 -6.92
CA ARG A 345 -3.37 22.77 -7.14
C ARG A 345 -3.01 21.76 -8.22
N VAL A 346 -2.23 22.17 -9.21
CA VAL A 346 -1.66 21.28 -10.22
C VAL A 346 -0.15 21.41 -10.19
N TYR A 347 0.55 20.28 -10.14
CA TYR A 347 1.99 20.26 -10.33
C TYR A 347 2.42 19.12 -11.24
N VAL A 348 3.60 19.26 -11.85
CA VAL A 348 4.12 18.34 -12.85
C VAL A 348 5.53 17.92 -12.49
N THR A 349 5.79 16.62 -12.45
CA THR A 349 7.13 16.02 -12.31
C THR A 349 7.42 15.12 -13.50
N ALA A 350 8.66 14.65 -13.65
CA ALA A 350 8.94 13.58 -14.59
C ALA A 350 8.52 12.23 -13.98
N THR A 351 8.28 11.22 -14.82
CA THR A 351 7.96 9.86 -14.34
C THR A 351 9.18 9.10 -13.83
N ASP A 352 10.39 9.56 -14.17
CA ASP A 352 11.67 8.99 -13.75
C ASP A 352 12.37 9.79 -12.64
N ASP A 353 11.87 10.99 -12.32
CA ASP A 353 12.35 11.84 -11.23
C ASP A 353 11.17 12.64 -10.63
N PHE A 354 10.69 12.16 -9.48
CA PHE A 354 9.58 12.77 -8.75
C PHE A 354 9.98 13.96 -7.86
N GLN A 355 11.28 14.23 -7.67
CA GLN A 355 11.74 15.34 -6.84
C GLN A 355 11.77 16.65 -7.62
N LYS A 356 11.91 16.58 -8.94
CA LYS A 356 11.99 17.75 -9.81
C LYS A 356 10.62 18.17 -10.34
N VAL A 357 10.15 19.33 -9.87
CA VAL A 357 8.90 19.96 -10.31
C VAL A 357 9.16 20.87 -11.52
N TYR A 358 8.51 20.57 -12.64
CA TYR A 358 8.60 21.33 -13.89
C TYR A 358 7.55 22.43 -14.00
N PHE A 359 6.41 22.25 -13.33
CA PHE A 359 5.32 23.21 -13.28
C PHE A 359 4.57 23.07 -11.96
N GLU A 360 4.11 24.19 -11.41
CA GLU A 360 3.28 24.26 -10.21
C GLU A 360 2.33 25.47 -10.38
N SER A 361 1.04 25.26 -10.14
CA SER A 361 0.05 26.34 -10.18
C SER A 361 -0.08 27.13 -8.87
N ASP A 362 0.62 26.72 -7.82
CA ASP A 362 0.27 26.98 -6.42
C ASP A 362 -1.18 26.56 -6.09
N LYS A 363 -1.65 26.92 -4.89
CA LYS A 363 -3.05 26.77 -4.50
C LYS A 363 -3.85 27.95 -5.04
N VAL A 364 -4.81 27.67 -5.92
CA VAL A 364 -5.60 28.69 -6.61
C VAL A 364 -7.07 28.54 -6.24
N ASP A 365 -7.68 29.62 -5.72
CA ASP A 365 -9.12 29.67 -5.45
C ASP A 365 -9.91 29.73 -6.76
N SER A 366 -10.81 28.77 -6.98
CA SER A 366 -11.60 28.67 -8.19
C SER A 366 -12.81 27.76 -7.99
N THR A 367 -13.87 28.05 -8.72
CA THR A 367 -15.06 27.19 -8.87
C THR A 367 -15.38 26.93 -10.34
N ALA A 368 -14.45 27.26 -11.25
CA ALA A 368 -14.63 27.11 -12.69
C ALA A 368 -14.93 25.66 -13.11
N ASN A 369 -15.90 25.49 -14.01
CA ASN A 369 -16.20 24.23 -14.66
C ASN A 369 -16.68 24.52 -16.11
N PRO A 370 -15.93 24.13 -17.15
CA PRO A 370 -14.68 23.38 -17.09
C PRO A 370 -13.52 24.22 -16.52
N LEU A 371 -12.71 23.62 -15.66
CA LEU A 371 -11.42 24.18 -15.25
C LEU A 371 -10.38 23.86 -16.33
N VAL A 372 -9.60 24.86 -16.75
CA VAL A 372 -8.49 24.68 -17.68
C VAL A 372 -7.23 25.22 -17.03
N VAL A 373 -6.23 24.35 -16.82
CA VAL A 373 -4.94 24.73 -16.24
C VAL A 373 -3.89 24.68 -17.34
N LYS A 374 -3.26 25.83 -17.60
CA LYS A 374 -2.18 25.97 -18.57
C LYS A 374 -0.85 25.71 -17.88
N MET A 375 -0.09 24.75 -18.40
CA MET A 375 1.21 24.33 -17.90
C MET A 375 2.28 24.76 -18.90
N THR A 376 3.29 25.48 -18.41
CA THR A 376 4.41 26.01 -19.21
C THR A 376 5.73 25.59 -18.58
N GLY A 377 6.82 25.53 -19.36
CA GLY A 377 8.13 25.13 -18.84
C GLY A 377 8.33 23.61 -18.72
N LEU A 378 7.49 22.84 -19.41
CA LEU A 378 7.59 21.38 -19.45
C LEU A 378 8.81 20.91 -20.25
N VAL A 379 9.20 19.65 -20.07
CA VAL A 379 10.30 19.02 -20.82
C VAL A 379 9.79 17.99 -21.85
N CYS A 380 10.61 17.74 -22.88
CA CYS A 380 10.39 16.71 -23.89
C CYS A 380 11.30 15.50 -23.65
N GLY A 381 11.04 14.38 -24.32
CA GLY A 381 11.84 13.16 -24.20
C GLY A 381 11.56 12.27 -22.98
N VAL A 382 10.71 12.71 -22.05
CA VAL A 382 10.26 11.92 -20.89
C VAL A 382 8.75 12.08 -20.69
N ASP A 383 8.10 11.04 -20.18
CA ASP A 383 6.70 11.10 -19.78
C ASP A 383 6.59 11.97 -18.50
N LEU A 384 5.55 12.79 -18.44
CA LEU A 384 5.35 13.72 -17.34
C LEU A 384 4.16 13.27 -16.49
N ARG A 385 4.37 13.21 -15.18
CA ARG A 385 3.33 12.94 -14.19
C ARG A 385 2.68 14.26 -13.80
N VAL A 386 1.38 14.40 -14.05
CA VAL A 386 0.60 15.59 -13.69
C VAL A 386 -0.33 15.24 -12.55
N MET A 387 -0.10 15.88 -11.41
CA MET A 387 -0.89 15.72 -10.20
C MET A 387 -1.88 16.88 -10.08
N SER A 388 -3.18 16.57 -10.06
CA SER A 388 -4.25 17.54 -9.89
C SER A 388 -4.96 17.31 -8.57
N MET A 389 -4.92 18.30 -7.68
CA MET A 389 -5.57 18.29 -6.38
C MET A 389 -6.71 19.31 -6.38
N PHE A 390 -7.90 18.89 -5.96
CA PHE A 390 -9.08 19.74 -5.79
C PHE A 390 -9.48 19.73 -4.34
N PHE A 391 -9.97 20.86 -3.82
CA PHE A 391 -10.29 21.04 -2.41
C PHE A 391 -11.68 21.66 -2.24
N THR A 392 -12.41 21.24 -1.21
CA THR A 392 -13.77 21.75 -0.93
C THR A 392 -13.79 23.20 -0.42
N GLU A 393 -12.67 23.70 0.09
CA GLU A 393 -12.52 25.07 0.59
C GLU A 393 -11.40 25.83 -0.15
N LYS A 394 -11.31 27.13 0.09
CA LYS A 394 -10.27 28.01 -0.46
C LYS A 394 -8.89 27.69 0.11
N GLN A 395 -7.84 28.14 -0.57
CA GLN A 395 -6.45 28.06 -0.14
C GLN A 395 -5.99 26.61 0.12
N GLY A 396 -6.53 25.67 -0.65
CA GLY A 396 -6.26 24.24 -0.57
C GLY A 396 -6.60 23.63 0.79
N GLN A 397 -7.75 24.00 1.36
CA GLN A 397 -8.26 23.52 2.64
C GLN A 397 -9.51 22.63 2.47
N GLY A 398 -9.90 21.94 3.52
CA GLY A 398 -11.06 21.04 3.50
C GLY A 398 -10.74 19.66 2.93
N GLN A 399 -11.77 18.93 2.50
CA GLN A 399 -11.60 17.62 1.88
C GLN A 399 -10.98 17.77 0.49
N SER A 400 -10.06 16.88 0.14
CA SER A 400 -9.34 16.93 -1.13
C SER A 400 -9.60 15.71 -2.00
N ARG A 401 -9.64 15.91 -3.30
CA ARG A 401 -9.60 14.85 -4.30
C ARG A 401 -8.35 15.00 -5.15
N VAL A 402 -7.57 13.94 -5.26
CA VAL A 402 -6.34 13.91 -6.03
C VAL A 402 -6.54 13.01 -7.24
N GLU A 403 -6.14 13.50 -8.40
CA GLU A 403 -6.10 12.73 -9.64
C GLU A 403 -4.72 12.84 -10.26
N GLU A 404 -4.22 11.70 -10.72
CA GLU A 404 -2.99 11.60 -11.48
C GLU A 404 -3.32 11.37 -12.96
N ARG A 405 -2.59 12.06 -13.84
CA ARG A 405 -2.60 11.81 -15.28
C ARG A 405 -1.18 11.83 -15.84
N ILE A 406 -0.92 10.93 -16.79
CA ILE A 406 0.36 10.88 -17.51
C ILE A 406 0.25 11.68 -18.82
N LEU A 407 1.04 12.74 -18.92
CA LEU A 407 1.27 13.47 -20.16
C LEU A 407 2.43 12.81 -20.90
N ARG A 408 2.11 12.00 -21.91
CA ARG A 408 3.11 11.27 -22.69
C ARG A 408 4.15 12.19 -23.31
N SER A 409 5.38 11.70 -23.37
CA SER A 409 6.54 12.34 -23.94
C SER A 409 6.26 12.85 -25.36
N PHE A 410 6.81 14.04 -25.63
CA PHE A 410 6.85 14.61 -26.97
C PHE A 410 8.27 14.44 -27.51
N LYS A 411 8.40 14.17 -28.81
CA LYS A 411 9.72 14.16 -29.45
C LYS A 411 10.28 15.58 -29.43
N CYS A 412 11.44 15.72 -28.82
CA CYS A 412 12.36 16.78 -29.17
C CYS A 412 12.83 16.51 -30.61
#